data_AF-A0A924Y807-F1
#
_entry.id   AF-A0A924Y807-F1
#
_cell.length_a   1.000
_cell.length_b   1.000
_cell.length_c   1.000
_cell.angle_alpha   90.00
_cell.angle_beta   90.00
_cell.angle_gamma   90.00
#
_symmetry.space_group_name_H-M   'P 1'
#
loop_
_entity.id
_entity.type
_entity.pdbx_description
1 polymer ?
#
loop_
_entity_poly.entity_id
_entity_poly.type
_entity_poly.pdbx_seq_one_letter_code
_entity_poly.pdbx_strand_id
1 'polypeptide(L)'
;MFDQQKKLAAFLRSTQHPDRKVAGKLVSDYLEDMNGKLEHENMPEWYPTGKTILQSTPELKAHVLLQILQVGSPRLFTMRGRLLNESLVFNEDQMIELLASWGGNPGFGVIGSAELAPQLRRYRESIPHLPEIVADYLQYTRPQMIAGWHGKQSDSKHLQLAIEDVLGETANGRLPDTTGEGWVTQTIADVSEMSEEEQRDWKRFLHFLDSVDGGKPAKDWQKRAQGFIASLGIRFAPTVARWLASVTTPEVTSEHHTETYGNGNTYAYVTHRPHHTDRNISILKGLAWCCAGRTEPEIARALEKMTVGCLAKVPGTGPWAVRAASAAVYALAESPDNPEAVPALARLKSKVTFRTTLTQIEKALETAAKRQGVTKDDLEDLSVPTYGLDSDGVGRKLFATVNYEKGTDGD
;
A
#
# COMPACT_ATOMS: atom_id res chain seq x y z
N MET A 1 -26.24 15.87 -6.72
CA MET A 1 -25.34 17.05 -6.79
C MET A 1 -26.00 18.28 -6.15
N PHE A 2 -27.12 18.80 -6.68
CA PHE A 2 -27.73 20.05 -6.19
C PHE A 2 -28.41 19.98 -4.80
N ASP A 3 -29.02 18.85 -4.44
CA ASP A 3 -29.75 18.71 -3.17
C ASP A 3 -28.82 18.55 -1.94
N GLN A 4 -27.76 17.76 -2.09
CA GLN A 4 -26.69 17.63 -1.09
C GLN A 4 -25.87 18.93 -0.93
N GLN A 5 -25.58 19.64 -2.03
CA GLN A 5 -24.93 20.96 -1.97
C GLN A 5 -25.80 22.02 -1.29
N LYS A 6 -27.12 22.00 -1.50
CA LYS A 6 -28.06 22.87 -0.78
C LYS A 6 -28.13 22.54 0.70
N LYS A 7 -28.15 21.25 1.07
CA LYS A 7 -28.11 20.80 2.47
C LYS A 7 -26.81 21.22 3.15
N LEU A 8 -25.66 21.03 2.51
CA LEU A 8 -24.35 21.48 2.97
C LEU A 8 -24.29 23.01 3.15
N ALA A 9 -24.75 23.76 2.15
CA ALA A 9 -24.78 25.22 2.23
C ALA A 9 -25.78 25.74 3.28
N ALA A 10 -26.88 25.03 3.55
CA ALA A 10 -27.83 25.37 4.61
C ALA A 10 -27.26 25.09 6.00
N PHE A 11 -26.62 23.93 6.17
CA PHE A 11 -25.95 23.49 7.39
C PHE A 11 -24.78 24.39 7.78
N LEU A 12 -23.88 24.72 6.83
CA LEU A 12 -22.77 25.65 7.05
C LEU A 12 -23.23 27.09 7.35
N ARG A 13 -24.47 27.45 6.98
CA ARG A 13 -25.10 28.74 7.32
C ARG A 13 -25.77 28.74 8.69
N SER A 14 -26.24 27.59 9.18
CA SER A 14 -26.86 27.47 10.50
C SER A 14 -25.86 27.43 11.66
N THR A 15 -24.58 27.14 11.39
CA THR A 15 -23.54 26.98 12.42
C THR A 15 -22.77 28.30 12.64
N GLN A 16 -23.37 29.22 13.40
CA GLN A 16 -22.70 30.42 13.88
C GLN A 16 -21.91 30.13 15.16
N HIS A 17 -20.66 29.70 15.03
CA HIS A 17 -19.75 29.59 16.17
C HIS A 17 -19.03 30.93 16.42
N PRO A 18 -18.94 31.44 17.66
CA PRO A 18 -18.21 32.69 17.98
C PRO A 18 -16.78 32.70 17.42
N ASP A 19 -16.10 31.55 17.50
CA ASP A 19 -14.73 31.39 17.02
C ASP A 19 -14.60 31.47 15.50
N ARG A 20 -15.68 31.24 14.74
CA ARG A 20 -15.65 31.39 13.28
C ARG A 20 -15.47 32.84 12.86
N LYS A 21 -16.10 33.77 13.59
CA LYS A 21 -15.95 35.21 13.36
C LYS A 21 -14.54 35.67 13.75
N VAL A 22 -14.02 35.18 14.86
CA VAL A 22 -12.65 35.46 15.31
C VAL A 22 -11.64 34.93 14.29
N ALA A 23 -11.80 33.69 13.84
CA ALA A 23 -10.96 33.08 12.82
C ALA A 23 -10.96 33.87 11.51
N GLY A 24 -12.14 34.31 11.02
CA GLY A 24 -12.25 35.13 9.81
C GLY A 24 -11.49 36.46 9.95
N LYS A 25 -11.60 37.11 11.12
CA LYS A 25 -10.82 38.33 11.41
C LYS A 25 -9.32 38.05 11.42
N LEU A 26 -8.87 36.99 12.09
CA LEU A 26 -7.45 36.61 12.13
C LEU A 26 -6.87 36.32 10.74
N VAL A 27 -7.63 35.66 9.86
CA VAL A 27 -7.19 35.41 8.48
C VAL A 27 -7.09 36.72 7.69
N SER A 28 -8.04 37.65 7.86
CA SER A 28 -7.99 38.98 7.24
C SER A 28 -6.79 39.79 7.73
N ASP A 29 -6.63 39.92 9.06
CA ASP A 29 -5.52 40.63 9.68
C ASP A 29 -4.16 40.04 9.23
N TYR A 30 -4.06 38.71 9.10
CA TYR A 30 -2.83 38.06 8.63
C TYR A 30 -2.52 38.35 7.16
N LEU A 31 -3.55 38.44 6.30
CA LEU A 31 -3.36 38.87 4.91
C LEU A 31 -2.93 40.33 4.82
N GLU A 32 -3.45 41.19 5.70
CA GLU A 32 -3.06 42.59 5.81
C GLU A 32 -1.61 42.75 6.28
N ASP A 33 -1.17 41.97 7.27
CA ASP A 33 0.23 41.90 7.72
C ASP A 33 1.21 41.58 6.57
N MET A 34 0.76 40.77 5.60
CA MET A 34 1.53 40.38 4.41
C MET A 34 1.37 41.34 3.22
N ASN A 35 0.61 42.43 3.34
CA ASN A 35 0.36 43.34 2.23
C ASN A 35 1.66 44.04 1.79
N GLY A 36 1.91 44.08 0.48
CA GLY A 36 3.16 44.61 -0.09
C GLY A 36 4.41 43.74 0.10
N LYS A 37 4.28 42.52 0.68
CA LYS A 37 5.38 41.55 0.83
C LYS A 37 5.44 40.53 -0.30
N LEU A 38 6.61 39.91 -0.49
CA LEU A 38 6.85 38.89 -1.51
C LEU A 38 6.36 37.51 -1.03
N GLU A 39 5.96 36.63 -1.95
CA GLU A 39 5.35 35.33 -1.59
C GLU A 39 6.26 34.39 -0.80
N HIS A 40 7.58 34.48 -0.96
CA HIS A 40 8.53 33.67 -0.19
C HIS A 40 8.73 34.20 1.25
N GLU A 41 8.14 35.34 1.60
CA GLU A 41 8.17 35.94 2.93
C GLU A 41 6.94 35.58 3.78
N ASN A 42 6.10 34.64 3.34
CA ASN A 42 4.85 34.25 4.00
C ASN A 42 5.04 33.34 5.23
N MET A 43 6.15 33.45 5.96
CA MET A 43 6.41 32.65 7.16
C MET A 43 5.54 33.16 8.33
N PRO A 44 4.64 32.32 8.89
CA PRO A 44 3.75 32.73 9.97
C PRO A 44 4.44 33.40 11.16
N GLU A 45 5.65 32.98 11.48
CA GLU A 45 6.43 33.44 12.62
C GLU A 45 6.99 34.86 12.41
N TRP A 46 6.91 35.42 11.21
CA TRP A 46 7.41 36.77 10.92
C TRP A 46 6.37 37.86 11.15
N TYR A 47 5.09 37.48 11.25
CA TYR A 47 3.98 38.42 11.36
C TYR A 47 3.31 38.33 12.74
N PRO A 48 2.90 39.46 13.35
CA PRO A 48 2.20 39.46 14.63
C PRO A 48 0.94 38.58 14.64
N THR A 49 0.12 38.67 13.59
CA THR A 49 -1.10 37.87 13.50
C THR A 49 -0.79 36.40 13.25
N GLY A 50 0.26 36.10 12.47
CA GLY A 50 0.70 34.73 12.24
C GLY A 50 1.15 34.03 13.53
N LYS A 51 1.92 34.73 14.39
CA LYS A 51 2.25 34.23 15.74
C LYS A 51 1.01 34.02 16.61
N THR A 52 0.07 34.96 16.56
CA THR A 52 -1.19 34.87 17.32
C THR A 52 -1.99 33.63 16.93
N ILE A 53 -2.10 33.34 15.63
CA ILE A 53 -2.74 32.12 15.12
C ILE A 53 -2.01 30.87 15.65
N LEU A 54 -0.67 30.83 15.56
CA LEU A 54 0.11 29.67 16.02
C LEU A 54 0.05 29.45 17.55
N GLN A 55 -0.23 30.49 18.33
CA GLN A 55 -0.36 30.41 19.80
C GLN A 55 -1.82 30.21 20.27
N SER A 56 -2.78 30.22 19.34
CA SER A 56 -4.20 30.04 19.63
C SER A 56 -4.53 28.61 20.07
N THR A 57 -5.72 28.42 20.65
CA THR A 57 -6.19 27.08 21.03
C THR A 57 -6.41 26.19 19.80
N PRO A 58 -6.32 24.85 19.93
CA PRO A 58 -6.59 23.92 18.83
C PRO A 58 -7.96 24.14 18.17
N GLU A 59 -8.98 24.49 18.95
CA GLU A 59 -10.34 24.74 18.47
C GLU A 59 -10.38 25.98 17.56
N LEU A 60 -9.75 27.08 17.97
CA LEU A 60 -9.68 28.30 17.16
C LEU A 60 -8.83 28.06 15.90
N LYS A 61 -7.74 27.29 16.02
CA LYS A 61 -6.90 26.90 14.87
C LYS A 61 -7.67 26.07 13.84
N ALA A 62 -8.55 25.18 14.26
CA ALA A 62 -9.43 24.44 13.33
C ALA A 62 -10.33 25.38 12.54
N HIS A 63 -10.93 26.38 13.19
CA HIS A 63 -11.71 27.41 12.50
C HIS A 63 -10.85 28.27 11.57
N VAL A 64 -9.63 28.64 11.97
CA VAL A 64 -8.69 29.40 11.11
C VAL A 64 -8.32 28.59 9.87
N LEU A 65 -8.03 27.29 10.01
CA LEU A 65 -7.74 26.42 8.87
C LEU A 65 -8.91 26.39 7.86
N LEU A 66 -10.13 26.23 8.34
CA LEU A 66 -11.32 26.21 7.48
C LEU A 66 -11.56 27.56 6.78
N GLN A 67 -11.30 28.67 7.48
CA GLN A 67 -11.34 30.01 6.86
C GLN A 67 -10.24 30.20 5.81
N ILE A 68 -9.02 29.71 6.05
CA ILE A 68 -7.94 29.72 5.06
C ILE A 68 -8.35 28.95 3.80
N LEU A 69 -8.98 27.78 3.98
CA LEU A 69 -9.49 26.99 2.87
C LEU A 69 -10.58 27.78 2.13
N GLN A 70 -11.57 28.36 2.81
CA GLN A 70 -12.60 29.19 2.15
C GLN A 70 -12.02 30.35 1.33
N VAL A 71 -11.01 31.04 1.85
CA VAL A 71 -10.38 32.18 1.16
C VAL A 71 -9.61 31.73 -0.09
N GLY A 72 -8.98 30.55 -0.05
CA GLY A 72 -8.31 29.97 -1.21
C GLY A 72 -7.08 30.74 -1.73
N SER A 73 -6.54 31.67 -0.94
CA SER A 73 -5.39 32.50 -1.35
C SER A 73 -4.06 31.72 -1.29
N PRO A 74 -3.22 31.74 -2.35
CA PRO A 74 -1.88 31.14 -2.33
C PRO A 74 -0.98 31.67 -1.20
N ARG A 75 -1.21 32.92 -0.76
CA ARG A 75 -0.44 33.53 0.35
C ARG A 75 -0.61 32.80 1.68
N LEU A 76 -1.67 32.00 1.82
CA LEU A 76 -1.98 31.27 3.04
C LEU A 76 -1.44 29.84 3.04
N PHE A 77 -0.79 29.37 1.96
CA PHE A 77 -0.31 27.98 1.85
C PHE A 77 0.64 27.57 2.98
N THR A 78 1.55 28.44 3.38
CA THR A 78 2.48 28.15 4.49
C THR A 78 1.74 27.96 5.81
N MET A 79 0.80 28.86 6.14
CA MET A 79 -0.02 28.74 7.34
C MET A 79 -0.91 27.49 7.29
N ARG A 80 -1.54 27.23 6.15
CA ARG A 80 -2.36 26.02 5.92
C ARG A 80 -1.56 24.75 6.22
N GLY A 81 -0.36 24.64 5.63
CA GLY A 81 0.52 23.49 5.83
C GLY A 81 0.96 23.33 7.28
N ARG A 82 1.20 24.43 8.01
CA ARG A 82 1.48 24.38 9.46
C ARG A 82 0.30 23.79 10.24
N LEU A 83 -0.90 24.34 10.05
CA LEU A 83 -2.10 23.93 10.78
C LEU A 83 -2.51 22.49 10.47
N LEU A 84 -2.40 22.04 9.21
CA LEU A 84 -2.68 20.65 8.83
C LEU A 84 -1.73 19.64 9.47
N ASN A 85 -0.51 20.06 9.82
CA ASN A 85 0.44 19.20 10.53
C ASN A 85 0.18 19.14 12.05
N GLU A 86 -0.60 20.06 12.61
CA GLU A 86 -0.99 20.03 14.02
C GLU A 86 -2.08 18.99 14.28
N SER A 87 -2.17 18.47 15.50
CA SER A 87 -3.22 17.54 15.94
C SER A 87 -4.52 18.28 16.27
N LEU A 88 -5.16 18.84 15.25
CA LEU A 88 -6.46 19.50 15.38
C LEU A 88 -7.57 18.46 15.48
N VAL A 89 -8.52 18.67 16.40
CA VAL A 89 -9.72 17.84 16.53
C VAL A 89 -10.88 18.62 15.88
N PHE A 90 -11.50 18.01 14.88
CA PHE A 90 -12.64 18.59 14.19
C PHE A 90 -13.94 18.05 14.79
N ASN A 91 -14.94 18.90 14.97
CA ASN A 91 -16.31 18.44 15.17
C ASN A 91 -16.95 18.02 13.83
N GLU A 92 -18.19 17.54 13.89
CA GLU A 92 -18.95 17.10 12.71
C GLU A 92 -19.03 18.17 11.61
N ASP A 93 -19.40 19.40 11.98
CA ASP A 93 -19.56 20.50 11.04
C ASP A 93 -18.25 20.85 10.34
N GLN A 94 -17.18 20.94 11.14
CA GLN A 94 -15.84 21.26 10.68
C GLN A 94 -15.26 20.17 9.79
N MET A 95 -15.55 18.89 10.07
CA MET A 95 -15.12 17.78 9.23
C MET A 95 -15.82 17.80 7.87
N ILE A 96 -17.12 18.06 7.84
CA ILE A 96 -17.86 18.25 6.60
C ILE A 96 -17.31 19.43 5.79
N GLU A 97 -17.00 20.55 6.45
CA GLU A 97 -16.39 21.72 5.81
C GLU A 97 -14.99 21.41 5.24
N LEU A 98 -14.18 20.66 5.98
CA LEU A 98 -12.87 20.19 5.53
C LEU A 98 -13.00 19.27 4.30
N LEU A 99 -13.92 18.31 4.34
CA LEU A 99 -14.17 17.40 3.23
C LEU A 99 -14.66 18.12 1.97
N ALA A 100 -15.44 19.19 2.14
CA ALA A 100 -15.89 20.04 1.05
C ALA A 100 -14.77 20.87 0.38
N SER A 101 -13.62 21.02 1.04
CA SER A 101 -12.43 21.68 0.47
C SER A 101 -11.60 20.78 -0.45
N TRP A 102 -11.93 19.49 -0.52
CA TRP A 102 -11.29 18.57 -1.45
C TRP A 102 -11.80 18.79 -2.90
N GLY A 103 -10.90 18.72 -3.88
CA GLY A 103 -11.27 18.54 -5.29
C GLY A 103 -11.87 19.75 -6.03
N GLY A 104 -11.76 20.97 -5.51
CA GLY A 104 -12.07 22.20 -6.24
C GLY A 104 -13.55 22.62 -6.23
N ASN A 105 -14.24 22.41 -5.10
CA ASN A 105 -15.54 23.07 -4.88
C ASN A 105 -15.36 24.60 -5.02
N PRO A 106 -16.12 25.31 -5.89
CA PRO A 106 -15.87 26.72 -6.22
C PRO A 106 -15.88 27.71 -5.05
N GLY A 107 -16.27 27.29 -3.84
CA GLY A 107 -16.24 28.08 -2.61
C GLY A 107 -15.11 27.73 -1.62
N PHE A 108 -14.23 26.78 -1.94
CA PHE A 108 -13.14 26.34 -1.06
C PHE A 108 -11.84 26.08 -1.84
N GLY A 109 -10.71 26.42 -1.24
CA GLY A 109 -9.36 26.15 -1.71
C GLY A 109 -9.00 24.66 -1.59
N VAL A 110 -8.05 24.21 -2.41
CA VAL A 110 -7.76 22.77 -2.61
C VAL A 110 -6.90 22.18 -1.49
N ILE A 111 -7.41 21.13 -0.82
CA ILE A 111 -6.63 20.22 0.05
C ILE A 111 -6.24 18.93 -0.70
N GLY A 112 -4.99 18.48 -0.52
CA GLY A 112 -4.47 17.27 -1.16
C GLY A 112 -4.75 15.98 -0.39
N SER A 113 -4.64 14.83 -1.06
CA SER A 113 -4.88 13.50 -0.47
C SER A 113 -3.97 13.19 0.73
N ALA A 114 -2.70 13.60 0.65
CA ALA A 114 -1.73 13.43 1.73
C ALA A 114 -2.04 14.28 2.98
N GLU A 115 -2.69 15.44 2.79
CA GLU A 115 -3.09 16.34 3.87
C GLU A 115 -4.39 15.87 4.55
N LEU A 116 -5.33 15.32 3.77
CA LEU A 116 -6.66 14.92 4.24
C LEU A 116 -6.65 13.57 4.98
N ALA A 117 -5.85 12.59 4.53
CA ALA A 117 -5.85 11.25 5.11
C ALA A 117 -5.52 11.22 6.63
N PRO A 118 -4.52 11.98 7.15
CA PRO A 118 -4.26 12.06 8.57
C PRO A 118 -5.42 12.69 9.37
N GLN A 119 -6.11 13.69 8.81
CA GLN A 119 -7.22 14.36 9.51
C GLN A 119 -8.41 13.41 9.69
N LEU A 120 -8.71 12.61 8.67
CA LEU A 120 -9.77 11.61 8.72
C LEU A 120 -9.53 10.56 9.81
N ARG A 121 -8.30 10.05 9.92
CA ARG A 121 -7.95 9.08 10.97
C ARG A 121 -8.09 9.67 12.37
N ARG A 122 -7.56 10.87 12.59
CA ARG A 122 -7.69 11.57 13.89
C ARG A 122 -9.14 11.84 14.25
N TYR A 123 -9.96 12.25 13.29
CA TYR A 123 -11.39 12.47 13.50
C TYR A 123 -12.09 11.18 13.92
N ARG A 124 -11.78 10.05 13.26
CA ARG A 124 -12.33 8.76 13.64
C ARG A 124 -11.96 8.34 15.06
N GLU A 125 -10.72 8.62 15.48
CA GLU A 125 -10.22 8.36 16.83
C GLU A 125 -10.87 9.28 17.89
N SER A 126 -11.27 10.49 17.52
CA SER A 126 -11.87 11.45 18.45
C SER A 126 -13.36 11.25 18.71
N ILE A 127 -14.05 10.40 17.94
CA ILE A 127 -15.50 10.20 18.03
C ILE A 127 -15.86 8.76 18.41
N PRO A 128 -16.86 8.54 19.29
CA PRO A 128 -17.32 7.19 19.62
C PRO A 128 -18.02 6.52 18.44
N HIS A 129 -18.81 7.29 17.68
CA HIS A 129 -19.59 6.84 16.53
C HIS A 129 -19.43 7.82 15.37
N LEU A 130 -19.44 7.32 14.14
CA LEU A 130 -19.39 8.15 12.93
C LEU A 130 -20.78 8.77 12.66
N PRO A 131 -20.91 10.11 12.59
CA PRO A 131 -22.18 10.74 12.19
C PRO A 131 -22.59 10.34 10.77
N GLU A 132 -23.88 10.07 10.58
CA GLU A 132 -24.47 9.61 9.31
C GLU A 132 -24.16 10.59 8.16
N ILE A 133 -24.23 11.90 8.41
CA ILE A 133 -23.91 12.90 7.39
C ILE A 133 -22.46 12.84 6.90
N VAL A 134 -21.50 12.51 7.79
CA VAL A 134 -20.09 12.37 7.42
C VAL A 134 -19.89 11.07 6.65
N ALA A 135 -20.55 9.99 7.07
CA ALA A 135 -20.53 8.71 6.35
C ALA A 135 -21.07 8.86 4.92
N ASP A 136 -22.26 9.44 4.77
CA ASP A 136 -22.90 9.70 3.49
C ASP A 136 -22.04 10.56 2.58
N TYR A 137 -21.45 11.63 3.13
CA TYR A 137 -20.59 12.52 2.36
C TYR A 137 -19.33 11.80 1.87
N LEU A 138 -18.69 11.01 2.73
CA LEU A 138 -17.52 10.21 2.37
C LEU A 138 -17.87 9.17 1.31
N GLN A 139 -18.96 8.42 1.46
CA GLN A 139 -19.42 7.45 0.46
C GLN A 139 -19.69 8.11 -0.90
N TYR A 140 -20.33 9.29 -0.87
CA TYR A 140 -20.64 10.05 -2.07
C TYR A 140 -19.40 10.58 -2.79
N THR A 141 -18.44 11.12 -2.04
CA THR A 141 -17.26 11.79 -2.61
C THR A 141 -16.09 10.84 -2.86
N ARG A 142 -16.05 9.66 -2.24
CA ARG A 142 -14.98 8.66 -2.36
C ARG A 142 -14.59 8.32 -3.80
N PRO A 143 -15.51 8.04 -4.76
CA PRO A 143 -15.10 7.73 -6.13
C PRO A 143 -14.35 8.88 -6.79
N GLN A 144 -14.75 10.12 -6.50
CA GLN A 144 -14.10 11.33 -7.00
C GLN A 144 -12.75 11.51 -6.31
N MET A 145 -12.69 11.32 -4.99
CA MET A 145 -11.47 11.36 -4.18
C MET A 145 -10.40 10.40 -4.65
N ILE A 146 -10.80 9.22 -5.09
CA ILE A 146 -9.90 8.18 -5.60
C ILE A 146 -9.52 8.44 -7.06
N ALA A 147 -10.45 8.94 -7.88
CA ALA A 147 -10.21 9.22 -9.30
C ALA A 147 -9.50 10.57 -9.57
N GLY A 148 -9.46 11.48 -8.59
CA GLY A 148 -9.19 12.90 -8.78
C GLY A 148 -7.79 13.41 -8.43
N TRP A 149 -7.30 14.30 -9.32
CA TRP A 149 -6.08 15.13 -9.37
C TRP A 149 -4.71 14.41 -9.32
N HIS A 150 -3.75 14.96 -10.08
CA HIS A 150 -2.40 14.47 -10.38
C HIS A 150 -1.44 14.27 -9.18
N GLY A 151 -1.93 13.72 -8.06
CA GLY A 151 -1.11 13.29 -6.93
C GLY A 151 -0.35 12.02 -7.25
N LYS A 152 0.73 11.76 -6.50
CA LYS A 152 1.40 10.45 -6.55
C LYS A 152 0.39 9.38 -6.16
N GLN A 153 0.41 8.25 -6.87
CA GLN A 153 -0.50 7.12 -6.65
C GLN A 153 -0.50 6.61 -5.18
N SER A 154 0.60 6.83 -4.44
CA SER A 154 0.72 6.57 -2.99
C SER A 154 -0.26 7.38 -2.14
N ASP A 155 -0.51 8.65 -2.48
CA ASP A 155 -1.26 9.58 -1.64
C ASP A 155 -2.76 9.30 -1.74
N SER A 156 -3.26 9.01 -2.94
CA SER A 156 -4.64 8.56 -3.18
C SER A 156 -4.95 7.25 -2.46
N LYS A 157 -3.96 6.35 -2.37
CA LYS A 157 -4.06 5.08 -1.66
C LYS A 157 -4.16 5.27 -0.14
N HIS A 158 -3.34 6.15 0.44
CA HIS A 158 -3.44 6.46 1.87
C HIS A 158 -4.77 7.12 2.25
N LEU A 159 -5.30 7.97 1.37
CA LEU A 159 -6.62 8.57 1.53
C LEU A 159 -7.72 7.51 1.44
N GLN A 160 -7.68 6.63 0.45
CA GLN A 160 -8.65 5.53 0.33
C GLN A 160 -8.72 4.69 1.61
N LEU A 161 -7.57 4.30 2.16
CA LEU A 161 -7.51 3.53 3.40
C LEU A 161 -8.03 4.31 4.61
N ALA A 162 -7.80 5.63 4.66
CA ALA A 162 -8.35 6.47 5.72
C ALA A 162 -9.88 6.55 5.62
N ILE A 163 -10.45 6.67 4.42
CA ILE A 163 -11.90 6.68 4.21
C ILE A 163 -12.52 5.34 4.62
N GLU A 164 -11.93 4.23 4.19
CA GLU A 164 -12.35 2.87 4.57
C GLU A 164 -12.39 2.71 6.09
N ASP A 165 -11.36 3.20 6.78
CA ASP A 165 -11.24 3.09 8.24
C ASP A 165 -12.27 3.92 8.98
N VAL A 166 -12.49 5.17 8.51
CA VAL A 166 -13.52 6.05 9.06
C VAL A 166 -14.90 5.40 8.92
N LEU A 167 -15.21 4.86 7.74
CA LEU A 167 -16.49 4.19 7.44
C LEU A 167 -16.66 2.85 8.18
N GLY A 168 -15.66 2.38 8.92
CA GLY A 168 -15.68 1.09 9.61
C GLY A 168 -15.64 -0.11 8.67
N GLU A 169 -15.35 0.10 7.39
CA GLU A 169 -15.22 -0.96 6.38
C GLU A 169 -13.98 -1.83 6.66
N THR A 170 -12.99 -1.28 7.36
CA THR A 170 -11.77 -1.98 7.78
C THR A 170 -12.00 -2.97 8.92
N ALA A 171 -13.09 -2.83 9.69
CA ALA A 171 -13.38 -3.70 10.83
C ALA A 171 -13.57 -5.16 10.41
N ASN A 172 -14.18 -5.38 9.25
CA ASN A 172 -14.35 -6.70 8.65
C ASN A 172 -13.19 -7.10 7.72
N GLY A 173 -12.30 -6.16 7.42
CA GLY A 173 -11.23 -6.31 6.45
C GLY A 173 -11.75 -6.54 5.01
N ARG A 174 -10.81 -6.68 4.07
CA ARG A 174 -11.13 -6.79 2.63
C ARG A 174 -10.15 -7.71 1.92
N LEU A 175 -10.68 -8.61 1.11
CA LEU A 175 -9.90 -9.49 0.22
C LEU A 175 -9.22 -8.69 -0.92
N PRO A 176 -8.23 -9.28 -1.62
CA PRO A 176 -7.66 -8.67 -2.83
C PRO A 176 -8.73 -8.43 -3.91
N ASP A 177 -8.44 -7.55 -4.86
CA ASP A 177 -9.38 -7.24 -5.95
C ASP A 177 -9.40 -8.40 -6.96
N THR A 178 -10.60 -8.84 -7.36
CA THR A 178 -10.77 -9.95 -8.31
C THR A 178 -10.39 -9.52 -9.74
N THR A 179 -9.15 -9.78 -10.12
CA THR A 179 -8.53 -9.43 -11.41
C THR A 179 -8.24 -10.63 -12.31
N GLY A 180 -8.49 -11.86 -11.84
CA GLY A 180 -8.12 -13.10 -12.55
C GLY A 180 -6.71 -13.62 -12.23
N GLU A 181 -5.94 -12.92 -11.40
CA GLU A 181 -4.65 -13.42 -10.90
C GLU A 181 -4.83 -14.74 -10.12
N GLY A 182 -4.07 -15.79 -10.47
CA GLY A 182 -4.21 -17.12 -9.86
C GLY A 182 -4.06 -17.13 -8.33
N TRP A 183 -3.12 -16.33 -7.79
CA TRP A 183 -2.93 -16.19 -6.35
C TRP A 183 -4.12 -15.51 -5.66
N VAL A 184 -4.81 -14.57 -6.32
CA VAL A 184 -6.01 -13.91 -5.79
C VAL A 184 -7.16 -14.91 -5.73
N THR A 185 -7.39 -15.64 -6.83
CA THR A 185 -8.42 -16.68 -6.90
C THR A 185 -8.21 -17.71 -5.78
N GLN A 186 -6.97 -18.17 -5.58
CA GLN A 186 -6.65 -19.09 -4.49
C GLN A 186 -6.83 -18.46 -3.11
N THR A 187 -6.40 -17.21 -2.91
CA THR A 187 -6.58 -16.51 -1.62
C THR A 187 -8.05 -16.40 -1.25
N ILE A 188 -8.91 -16.04 -2.21
CA ILE A 188 -10.36 -15.92 -1.99
C ILE A 188 -10.97 -17.29 -1.69
N ALA A 189 -10.59 -18.33 -2.44
CA ALA A 189 -11.07 -19.70 -2.22
C ALA A 189 -10.66 -20.22 -0.83
N ASP A 190 -9.37 -20.18 -0.50
CA ASP A 190 -8.83 -20.60 0.79
C ASP A 190 -9.55 -19.88 1.95
N VAL A 191 -9.72 -18.55 1.86
CA VAL A 191 -10.41 -17.80 2.92
C VAL A 191 -11.89 -18.18 3.00
N SER A 192 -12.59 -18.41 1.90
CA SER A 192 -14.01 -18.78 1.91
C SER A 192 -14.30 -20.12 2.59
N GLU A 193 -13.32 -21.02 2.64
CA GLU A 193 -13.41 -22.33 3.28
C GLU A 193 -13.11 -22.29 4.80
N MET A 194 -12.62 -21.16 5.31
CA MET A 194 -12.28 -20.99 6.73
C MET A 194 -13.50 -20.63 7.58
N SER A 195 -13.37 -20.81 8.91
CA SER A 195 -14.37 -20.35 9.88
C SER A 195 -14.58 -18.83 9.81
N GLU A 196 -15.74 -18.32 10.26
CA GLU A 196 -16.02 -16.88 10.21
C GLU A 196 -14.99 -16.03 10.98
N GLU A 197 -14.45 -16.56 12.08
CA GLU A 197 -13.41 -15.89 12.87
C GLU A 197 -12.11 -15.78 12.07
N GLU A 198 -11.65 -16.89 11.48
CA GLU A 198 -10.47 -16.91 10.64
C GLU A 198 -10.64 -16.05 9.39
N GLN A 199 -11.82 -16.05 8.78
CA GLN A 199 -12.14 -15.17 7.68
C GLN A 199 -11.96 -13.70 8.05
N ARG A 200 -12.46 -13.28 9.21
CA ARG A 200 -12.30 -11.90 9.70
C ARG A 200 -10.83 -11.58 9.93
N ASP A 201 -10.07 -12.47 10.56
CA ASP A 201 -8.65 -12.25 10.83
C ASP A 201 -7.84 -12.12 9.54
N TRP A 202 -8.04 -13.02 8.57
CA TRP A 202 -7.37 -12.95 7.27
C TRP A 202 -7.77 -11.73 6.46
N LYS A 203 -9.05 -11.37 6.42
CA LYS A 203 -9.53 -10.16 5.72
C LYS A 203 -8.90 -8.91 6.33
N ARG A 204 -8.82 -8.81 7.67
CA ARG A 204 -8.19 -7.67 8.35
C ARG A 204 -6.69 -7.62 8.09
N PHE A 205 -6.02 -8.76 8.12
CA PHE A 205 -4.60 -8.86 7.78
C PHE A 205 -4.34 -8.43 6.33
N LEU A 206 -5.04 -8.99 5.35
CA LEU A 206 -4.88 -8.66 3.92
C LEU A 206 -5.18 -7.19 3.63
N HIS A 207 -6.20 -6.63 4.29
CA HIS A 207 -6.49 -5.20 4.20
C HIS A 207 -5.35 -4.34 4.78
N PHE A 208 -4.79 -4.71 5.93
CA PHE A 208 -3.64 -4.00 6.51
C PHE A 208 -2.44 -3.94 5.56
N LEU A 209 -2.19 -5.00 4.79
CA LEU A 209 -1.10 -5.07 3.80
C LEU A 209 -1.28 -4.08 2.65
N ASP A 210 -2.49 -3.57 2.40
CA ASP A 210 -2.70 -2.52 1.41
C ASP A 210 -1.88 -1.28 1.80
N SER A 211 -1.71 -0.95 3.07
CA SER A 211 -0.99 0.27 3.49
C SER A 211 0.52 0.32 3.21
N VAL A 212 1.13 -0.72 2.61
CA VAL A 212 2.58 -0.74 2.38
C VAL A 212 3.04 0.35 1.43
N ASP A 213 4.11 1.03 1.83
CA ASP A 213 4.81 2.03 1.04
C ASP A 213 6.33 1.97 1.29
N GLY A 214 7.12 2.60 0.42
CA GLY A 214 8.58 2.69 0.53
C GLY A 214 9.33 1.42 0.07
N GLY A 215 10.67 1.47 0.06
CA GLY A 215 11.51 0.37 -0.39
C GLY A 215 11.73 -0.74 0.66
N LYS A 216 11.41 -0.49 1.92
CA LYS A 216 11.58 -1.41 3.06
C LYS A 216 10.48 -1.16 4.10
N PRO A 217 10.09 -2.17 4.91
CA PRO A 217 9.03 -1.99 5.89
C PRO A 217 9.47 -1.06 7.03
N ALA A 218 8.64 -0.07 7.36
CA ALA A 218 8.89 0.84 8.49
C ALA A 218 8.73 0.09 9.83
N LYS A 219 9.48 0.51 10.88
CA LYS A 219 9.47 -0.17 12.19
C LYS A 219 8.06 -0.28 12.80
N ASP A 220 7.28 0.79 12.74
CA ASP A 220 5.91 0.79 13.29
C ASP A 220 4.97 -0.13 12.49
N TRP A 221 5.17 -0.19 11.16
CA TRP A 221 4.44 -1.12 10.30
C TRP A 221 4.79 -2.58 10.64
N GLN A 222 6.08 -2.89 10.83
CA GLN A 222 6.53 -4.24 11.23
C GLN A 222 5.92 -4.67 12.56
N LYS A 223 5.89 -3.77 13.55
CA LYS A 223 5.28 -4.05 14.86
C LYS A 223 3.79 -4.37 14.74
N ARG A 224 3.05 -3.63 13.91
CA ARG A 224 1.63 -3.91 13.64
C ARG A 224 1.44 -5.23 12.89
N ALA A 225 2.28 -5.50 11.89
CA ALA A 225 2.26 -6.74 11.14
C ALA A 225 2.46 -7.96 12.05
N GLN A 226 3.40 -7.90 13.00
CA GLN A 226 3.62 -8.95 13.99
C GLN A 226 2.38 -9.24 14.84
N GLY A 227 1.58 -8.22 15.18
CA GLY A 227 0.31 -8.41 15.89
C GLY A 227 -0.68 -9.27 15.09
N PHE A 228 -0.81 -9.02 13.79
CA PHE A 228 -1.65 -9.86 12.90
C PHE A 228 -1.08 -11.26 12.73
N ILE A 229 0.24 -11.39 12.53
CA ILE A 229 0.87 -12.71 12.36
C ILE A 229 0.68 -13.55 13.63
N ALA A 230 0.76 -12.93 14.82
CA ALA A 230 0.51 -13.60 16.09
C ALA A 230 -0.94 -14.11 16.22
N SER A 231 -1.94 -13.35 15.76
CA SER A 231 -3.35 -13.81 15.77
C SER A 231 -3.60 -14.93 14.77
N LEU A 232 -2.96 -14.88 13.59
CA LEU A 232 -3.03 -15.96 12.60
C LEU A 232 -2.33 -17.24 13.07
N GLY A 233 -1.27 -17.10 13.86
CA GLY A 233 -0.56 -18.19 14.52
C GLY A 233 0.10 -19.16 13.53
N ILE A 234 0.04 -20.45 13.85
CA ILE A 234 0.69 -21.53 13.06
C ILE A 234 0.17 -21.64 11.62
N ARG A 235 -1.02 -21.11 11.34
CA ARG A 235 -1.62 -21.11 10.00
C ARG A 235 -0.93 -20.15 9.04
N PHE A 236 -0.22 -19.13 9.55
CA PHE A 236 0.35 -18.07 8.73
C PHE A 236 1.32 -18.62 7.67
N ALA A 237 2.38 -19.31 8.11
CA ALA A 237 3.45 -19.74 7.22
C ALA A 237 2.98 -20.67 6.08
N PRO A 238 2.26 -21.79 6.33
CA PRO A 238 1.84 -22.67 5.25
C PRO A 238 0.84 -22.01 4.30
N THR A 239 -0.06 -21.14 4.80
CA THR A 239 -1.05 -20.45 3.96
C THR A 239 -0.41 -19.39 3.08
N VAL A 240 0.45 -18.55 3.64
CA VAL A 240 1.16 -17.52 2.86
C VAL A 240 2.13 -18.17 1.87
N ALA A 241 2.85 -19.24 2.25
CA ALA A 241 3.70 -19.97 1.31
C ALA A 241 2.92 -20.49 0.10
N ARG A 242 1.72 -21.04 0.29
CA ARG A 242 0.86 -21.48 -0.82
C ARG A 242 0.45 -20.30 -1.72
N TRP A 243 -0.04 -19.21 -1.14
CA TRP A 243 -0.48 -18.05 -1.93
C TRP A 243 0.66 -17.42 -2.73
N LEU A 244 1.84 -17.24 -2.11
CA LEU A 244 3.03 -16.72 -2.78
C LEU A 244 3.52 -17.66 -3.89
N ALA A 245 3.49 -18.98 -3.65
CA ALA A 245 3.84 -19.97 -4.66
C ALA A 245 2.86 -20.02 -5.85
N SER A 246 1.67 -19.44 -5.74
CA SER A 246 0.67 -19.41 -6.82
C SER A 246 0.70 -18.12 -7.63
N VAL A 247 1.67 -17.23 -7.36
CA VAL A 247 1.90 -16.03 -8.16
C VAL A 247 2.49 -16.43 -9.51
N THR A 248 1.74 -16.13 -10.58
CA THR A 248 2.13 -16.33 -11.97
C THR A 248 1.95 -15.02 -12.76
N THR A 249 2.33 -15.02 -14.03
CA THR A 249 1.95 -13.93 -14.94
C THR A 249 0.42 -13.81 -14.99
N PRO A 250 -0.14 -12.60 -14.82
CA PRO A 250 -1.57 -12.37 -14.99
C PRO A 250 -1.98 -12.55 -16.46
N GLU A 251 -3.28 -12.71 -16.69
CA GLU A 251 -3.86 -12.63 -18.03
C GLU A 251 -3.56 -11.27 -18.66
N VAL A 252 -3.34 -11.24 -19.98
CA VAL A 252 -2.96 -10.03 -20.71
C VAL A 252 -3.94 -9.81 -21.85
N THR A 253 -4.69 -8.71 -21.82
CA THR A 253 -5.48 -8.26 -22.97
C THR A 253 -4.61 -7.45 -23.91
N SER A 254 -4.79 -7.69 -25.21
CA SER A 254 -4.15 -6.92 -26.28
C SER A 254 -5.20 -6.09 -27.00
N GLU A 255 -5.04 -4.77 -26.99
CA GLU A 255 -5.94 -3.84 -27.67
C GLU A 255 -5.23 -3.24 -28.88
N HIS A 256 -5.89 -3.30 -30.05
CA HIS A 256 -5.39 -2.73 -31.29
C HIS A 256 -5.91 -1.30 -31.43
N HIS A 257 -4.99 -0.34 -31.49
CA HIS A 257 -5.29 1.07 -31.65
C HIS A 257 -4.90 1.52 -33.05
N THR A 258 -5.72 2.38 -33.64
CA THR A 258 -5.42 3.07 -34.90
C THR A 258 -5.66 4.55 -34.69
N GLU A 259 -4.61 5.35 -34.75
CA GLU A 259 -4.68 6.80 -34.59
C GLU A 259 -4.27 7.50 -35.89
N THR A 260 -5.16 8.34 -36.42
CA THR A 260 -4.86 9.25 -37.53
C THR A 260 -4.51 10.62 -36.99
N TYR A 261 -3.30 11.08 -37.27
CA TYR A 261 -2.79 12.38 -36.85
C TYR A 261 -3.23 13.46 -37.85
N GLY A 262 -3.26 14.73 -37.41
CA GLY A 262 -3.70 15.87 -38.24
C GLY A 262 -2.90 16.12 -39.52
N ASN A 263 -1.79 15.42 -39.72
CA ASN A 263 -1.00 15.38 -40.96
C ASN A 263 -1.46 14.30 -41.97
N GLY A 264 -2.52 13.56 -41.66
CA GLY A 264 -3.06 12.47 -42.48
C GLY A 264 -2.37 11.12 -42.29
N ASN A 265 -1.34 11.02 -41.46
CA ASN A 265 -0.67 9.74 -41.18
C ASN A 265 -1.48 8.93 -40.17
N THR A 266 -1.68 7.65 -40.49
CA THR A 266 -2.32 6.68 -39.59
C THR A 266 -1.28 5.74 -39.01
N TYR A 267 -1.23 5.64 -37.68
CA TYR A 267 -0.37 4.70 -36.97
C TYR A 267 -1.23 3.63 -36.29
N ALA A 268 -0.89 2.37 -36.51
CA ALA A 268 -1.47 1.24 -35.78
C ALA A 268 -0.47 0.75 -34.72
N TYR A 269 -0.95 0.60 -33.49
CA TYR A 269 -0.14 0.05 -32.38
C TYR A 269 -0.99 -0.89 -31.52
N VAL A 270 -0.32 -1.81 -30.82
CA VAL A 270 -0.98 -2.75 -29.90
C VAL A 270 -0.54 -2.43 -28.48
N THR A 271 -1.50 -2.23 -27.58
CA THR A 271 -1.22 -2.11 -26.15
C THR A 271 -1.55 -3.41 -25.44
N HIS A 272 -0.63 -3.89 -24.62
CA HIS A 272 -0.85 -5.05 -23.77
C HIS A 272 -1.11 -4.57 -22.34
N ARG A 273 -2.21 -5.03 -21.74
CA ARG A 273 -2.58 -4.70 -20.36
C ARG A 273 -2.67 -5.98 -19.53
N PRO A 274 -1.72 -6.22 -18.61
CA PRO A 274 -1.83 -7.30 -17.65
C PRO A 274 -2.94 -7.01 -16.63
N HIS A 275 -3.78 -7.99 -16.34
CA HIS A 275 -4.90 -7.85 -15.40
C HIS A 275 -4.39 -7.94 -13.96
N HIS A 276 -4.21 -6.78 -13.33
CA HIS A 276 -3.81 -6.65 -11.93
C HIS A 276 -4.21 -5.27 -11.41
N THR A 277 -4.20 -5.08 -10.09
CA THR A 277 -4.31 -3.76 -9.47
C THR A 277 -3.06 -3.43 -8.67
N ASP A 278 -2.78 -2.13 -8.50
CA ASP A 278 -1.70 -1.69 -7.61
C ASP A 278 -1.92 -2.08 -6.15
N ARG A 279 -3.19 -2.26 -5.75
CA ARG A 279 -3.59 -2.81 -4.46
C ARG A 279 -3.13 -4.25 -4.31
N ASN A 280 -3.41 -5.10 -5.30
CA ASN A 280 -2.94 -6.49 -5.33
C ASN A 280 -1.41 -6.60 -5.27
N ILE A 281 -0.69 -5.77 -6.03
CA ILE A 281 0.79 -5.67 -5.94
C ILE A 281 1.24 -5.28 -4.52
N SER A 282 0.51 -4.36 -3.88
CA SER A 282 0.83 -3.90 -2.52
C SER A 282 0.59 -5.00 -1.48
N ILE A 283 -0.50 -5.77 -1.61
CA ILE A 283 -0.77 -6.93 -0.77
C ILE A 283 0.35 -7.97 -0.91
N LEU A 284 0.73 -8.33 -2.14
CA LEU A 284 1.85 -9.24 -2.40
C LEU A 284 3.17 -8.76 -1.79
N LYS A 285 3.47 -7.48 -1.95
CA LYS A 285 4.64 -6.84 -1.35
C LYS A 285 4.61 -6.95 0.18
N GLY A 286 3.45 -6.69 0.79
CA GLY A 286 3.24 -6.82 2.23
C GLY A 286 3.39 -8.26 2.73
N LEU A 287 2.83 -9.23 2.02
CA LEU A 287 2.96 -10.66 2.32
C LEU A 287 4.44 -11.07 2.33
N ALA A 288 5.20 -10.67 1.30
CA ALA A 288 6.63 -10.93 1.23
C ALA A 288 7.38 -10.32 2.43
N TRP A 289 7.09 -9.07 2.79
CA TRP A 289 7.70 -8.44 3.97
C TRP A 289 7.36 -9.14 5.29
N CYS A 290 6.14 -9.65 5.44
CA CYS A 290 5.76 -10.44 6.61
C CYS A 290 6.49 -11.79 6.70
N CYS A 291 7.13 -12.25 5.62
CA CYS A 291 7.98 -13.44 5.58
C CYS A 291 9.44 -13.18 5.96
N ALA A 292 9.87 -11.93 6.15
CA ALA A 292 11.24 -11.61 6.55
C ALA A 292 11.58 -12.19 7.94
N GLY A 293 12.74 -12.84 8.06
CA GLY A 293 13.20 -13.47 9.30
C GLY A 293 12.56 -14.82 9.62
N ARG A 294 11.75 -15.38 8.71
CA ARG A 294 11.12 -16.70 8.88
C ARG A 294 12.12 -17.81 8.54
N THR A 295 12.12 -18.88 9.34
CA THR A 295 13.05 -20.01 9.20
C THR A 295 12.46 -21.17 8.39
N GLU A 296 11.16 -21.13 8.10
CA GLU A 296 10.46 -22.16 7.33
C GLU A 296 10.98 -22.26 5.88
N PRO A 297 11.53 -23.40 5.43
CA PRO A 297 12.10 -23.55 4.09
C PRO A 297 11.09 -23.33 2.95
N GLU A 298 9.82 -23.68 3.17
CA GLU A 298 8.73 -23.46 2.21
C GLU A 298 8.46 -21.99 1.93
N ILE A 299 8.70 -21.10 2.89
CA ILE A 299 8.56 -19.64 2.70
C ILE A 299 9.62 -19.14 1.72
N ALA A 300 10.89 -19.55 1.90
CA ALA A 300 11.96 -19.15 0.99
C ALA A 300 11.72 -19.66 -0.45
N ARG A 301 11.27 -20.92 -0.59
CA ARG A 301 10.89 -21.48 -1.90
C ARG A 301 9.70 -20.76 -2.52
N ALA A 302 8.71 -20.36 -1.73
CA ALA A 302 7.57 -19.60 -2.20
C ALA A 302 7.96 -18.17 -2.64
N LEU A 303 8.85 -17.50 -1.90
CA LEU A 303 9.41 -16.19 -2.26
C LEU A 303 10.23 -16.26 -3.56
N GLU A 304 10.99 -17.34 -3.79
CA GLU A 304 11.66 -17.59 -5.07
C GLU A 304 10.64 -17.66 -6.21
N LYS A 305 9.62 -18.52 -6.07
CA LYS A 305 8.61 -18.73 -7.11
C LYS A 305 7.82 -17.45 -7.40
N MET A 306 7.43 -16.73 -6.35
CA MET A 306 6.79 -15.42 -6.43
C MET A 306 7.67 -14.42 -7.21
N THR A 307 8.98 -14.36 -6.92
CA THR A 307 9.90 -13.44 -7.59
C THR A 307 9.93 -13.70 -9.10
N VAL A 308 10.01 -14.97 -9.50
CA VAL A 308 9.95 -15.37 -10.92
C VAL A 308 8.62 -14.98 -11.55
N GLY A 309 7.49 -15.26 -10.87
CA GLY A 309 6.15 -14.92 -11.33
C GLY A 309 5.96 -13.42 -11.54
N CYS A 310 6.36 -12.60 -10.56
CA CYS A 310 6.28 -11.14 -10.62
C CYS A 310 7.18 -10.50 -11.69
N LEU A 311 8.28 -11.17 -12.04
CA LEU A 311 9.25 -10.67 -13.03
C LEU A 311 9.03 -11.21 -14.44
N ALA A 312 7.98 -12.01 -14.65
CA ALA A 312 7.61 -12.48 -15.98
C ALA A 312 7.32 -11.30 -16.93
N LYS A 313 7.87 -11.38 -18.13
CA LYS A 313 7.83 -10.29 -19.11
C LYS A 313 6.45 -10.21 -19.77
N VAL A 314 5.81 -9.05 -19.66
CA VAL A 314 4.64 -8.67 -20.45
C VAL A 314 5.11 -7.87 -21.67
N PRO A 315 4.69 -8.23 -22.90
CA PRO A 315 5.09 -7.50 -24.11
C PRO A 315 4.74 -6.01 -24.02
N GLY A 316 5.66 -5.12 -24.41
CA GLY A 316 5.44 -3.66 -24.36
C GLY A 316 5.44 -3.01 -22.97
N THR A 317 5.24 -3.78 -21.90
CA THR A 317 5.17 -3.26 -20.51
C THR A 317 6.42 -3.60 -19.68
N GLY A 318 7.02 -4.78 -19.88
CA GLY A 318 8.07 -5.30 -19.00
C GLY A 318 7.49 -6.15 -17.85
N PRO A 319 8.21 -6.30 -16.72
CA PRO A 319 7.73 -7.09 -15.60
C PRO A 319 6.55 -6.44 -14.88
N TRP A 320 5.51 -7.22 -14.54
CA TRP A 320 4.24 -6.67 -14.06
C TRP A 320 4.22 -6.31 -12.57
N ALA A 321 5.08 -6.91 -11.73
CA ALA A 321 5.08 -6.67 -10.28
C ALA A 321 6.48 -6.49 -9.66
N VAL A 322 7.30 -5.61 -10.25
CA VAL A 322 8.68 -5.33 -9.79
C VAL A 322 8.77 -4.96 -8.30
N ARG A 323 7.78 -4.21 -7.77
CA ARG A 323 7.73 -3.81 -6.35
C ARG A 323 7.58 -5.01 -5.41
N ALA A 324 6.75 -5.99 -5.81
CA ALA A 324 6.54 -7.20 -5.03
C ALA A 324 7.74 -8.15 -5.13
N ALA A 325 8.34 -8.29 -6.32
CA ALA A 325 9.59 -9.05 -6.51
C ALA A 325 10.74 -8.52 -5.65
N SER A 326 10.92 -7.19 -5.61
CA SER A 326 11.95 -6.55 -4.79
C SER A 326 11.75 -6.82 -3.30
N ALA A 327 10.49 -6.88 -2.84
CA ALA A 327 10.16 -7.22 -1.46
C ALA A 327 10.42 -8.70 -1.11
N ALA A 328 10.23 -9.61 -2.06
CA ALA A 328 10.58 -11.02 -1.88
C ALA A 328 12.09 -11.22 -1.75
N VAL A 329 12.89 -10.55 -2.58
CA VAL A 329 14.36 -10.55 -2.46
C VAL A 329 14.81 -9.97 -1.13
N TYR A 330 14.19 -8.87 -0.68
CA TYR A 330 14.43 -8.31 0.66
C TYR A 330 14.13 -9.34 1.77
N ALA A 331 12.98 -10.02 1.70
CA ALA A 331 12.60 -11.01 2.70
C ALA A 331 13.58 -12.20 2.77
N LEU A 332 14.06 -12.67 1.63
CA LEU A 332 15.11 -13.70 1.57
C LEU A 332 16.41 -13.21 2.21
N ALA A 333 16.85 -11.98 1.91
CA ALA A 333 18.08 -11.39 2.46
C ALA A 333 18.03 -11.20 4.00
N GLU A 334 16.84 -10.96 4.53
CA GLU A 334 16.57 -10.78 5.96
C GLU A 334 16.24 -12.10 6.69
N SER A 335 16.42 -13.25 6.03
CA SER A 335 16.17 -14.57 6.62
C SER A 335 17.44 -15.44 6.66
N PRO A 336 18.51 -15.00 7.35
CA PRO A 336 19.80 -15.71 7.37
C PRO A 336 19.72 -17.10 8.02
N ASP A 337 18.80 -17.30 8.95
CA ASP A 337 18.59 -18.58 9.65
C ASP A 337 17.70 -19.56 8.87
N ASN A 338 17.20 -19.15 7.68
CA ASN A 338 16.44 -20.01 6.81
C ASN A 338 17.38 -20.78 5.87
N PRO A 339 17.40 -22.12 5.90
CA PRO A 339 18.35 -22.90 5.12
C PRO A 339 18.15 -22.79 3.60
N GLU A 340 16.97 -22.34 3.13
CA GLU A 340 16.67 -22.16 1.71
C GLU A 340 16.81 -20.72 1.23
N ALA A 341 17.08 -19.75 2.11
CA ALA A 341 17.14 -18.34 1.71
C ALA A 341 18.30 -18.05 0.75
N VAL A 342 19.51 -18.48 1.08
CA VAL A 342 20.69 -18.32 0.22
C VAL A 342 20.58 -19.17 -1.05
N PRO A 343 20.19 -20.46 -0.98
CA PRO A 343 19.93 -21.25 -2.19
C PRO A 343 18.91 -20.65 -3.15
N ALA A 344 17.82 -20.09 -2.61
CA ALA A 344 16.83 -19.37 -3.41
C ALA A 344 17.43 -18.14 -4.11
N LEU A 345 18.22 -17.32 -3.41
CA LEU A 345 18.90 -16.16 -4.00
C LEU A 345 19.87 -16.56 -5.13
N ALA A 346 20.65 -17.62 -4.93
CA ALA A 346 21.57 -18.13 -5.95
C ALA A 346 20.83 -18.61 -7.21
N ARG A 347 19.72 -19.36 -7.04
CA ARG A 347 18.86 -19.77 -8.16
C ARG A 347 18.17 -18.58 -8.83
N LEU A 348 17.81 -17.53 -8.10
CA LEU A 348 17.24 -16.31 -8.68
C LEU A 348 18.26 -15.55 -9.52
N LYS A 349 19.53 -15.48 -9.10
CA LYS A 349 20.61 -14.82 -9.86
C LYS A 349 20.72 -15.37 -11.29
N SER A 350 20.53 -16.67 -11.49
CA SER A 350 20.59 -17.30 -12.83
C SER A 350 19.31 -17.14 -13.65
N LYS A 351 18.14 -16.96 -13.01
CA LYS A 351 16.83 -16.87 -13.67
C LYS A 351 16.41 -15.43 -13.98
N VAL A 352 16.83 -14.45 -13.18
CA VAL A 352 16.35 -13.07 -13.26
C VAL A 352 17.18 -12.24 -14.24
N THR A 353 16.52 -11.72 -15.26
CA THR A 353 17.14 -10.84 -16.27
C THR A 353 16.86 -9.35 -16.02
N PHE A 354 15.87 -9.03 -15.17
CA PHE A 354 15.53 -7.64 -14.86
C PHE A 354 16.61 -7.01 -13.99
N ARG A 355 17.40 -6.11 -14.59
CA ARG A 355 18.65 -5.58 -14.02
C ARG A 355 18.51 -5.03 -12.60
N THR A 356 17.46 -4.28 -12.30
CA THR A 356 17.28 -3.69 -10.96
C THR A 356 17.14 -4.76 -9.88
N THR A 357 16.34 -5.81 -10.11
CA THR A 357 16.17 -6.89 -9.14
C THR A 357 17.38 -7.82 -9.11
N LEU A 358 18.04 -8.05 -10.26
CA LEU A 358 19.30 -8.79 -10.30
C LEU A 358 20.37 -8.15 -9.40
N THR A 359 20.56 -6.83 -9.47
CA THR A 359 21.50 -6.11 -8.59
C THR A 359 21.12 -6.25 -7.11
N GLN A 360 19.83 -6.28 -6.77
CA GLN A 360 19.38 -6.53 -5.39
C GLN A 360 19.73 -7.95 -4.92
N ILE A 361 19.57 -8.95 -5.79
CA ILE A 361 19.93 -10.34 -5.51
C ILE A 361 21.43 -10.47 -5.29
N GLU A 362 22.25 -9.86 -6.16
CA GLU A 362 23.72 -9.88 -6.03
C GLU A 362 24.18 -9.26 -4.71
N LYS A 363 23.60 -8.12 -4.33
CA LYS A 363 23.88 -7.46 -3.05
C LYS A 363 23.46 -8.31 -1.85
N ALA A 364 22.32 -9.01 -1.95
CA ALA A 364 21.86 -9.92 -0.90
C ALA A 364 22.83 -11.10 -0.71
N LEU A 365 23.30 -11.70 -1.81
CA LEU A 365 24.32 -12.76 -1.79
C LEU A 365 25.65 -12.27 -1.21
N GLU A 366 26.13 -11.09 -1.60
CA GLU A 366 27.33 -10.50 -1.01
C GLU A 366 27.20 -10.27 0.50
N THR A 367 26.03 -9.84 0.95
CA THR A 367 25.74 -9.62 2.37
C THR A 367 25.73 -10.95 3.12
N ALA A 368 25.14 -12.00 2.54
CA ALA A 368 25.14 -13.35 3.10
C ALA A 368 26.55 -13.94 3.19
N ALA A 369 27.36 -13.79 2.14
CA ALA A 369 28.74 -14.27 2.09
C ALA A 369 29.60 -13.60 3.18
N LYS A 370 29.49 -12.28 3.31
CA LYS A 370 30.16 -11.51 4.38
C LYS A 370 29.74 -11.97 5.78
N ARG A 371 28.46 -12.33 5.99
CA ARG A 371 27.98 -12.85 7.28
C ARG A 371 28.59 -14.22 7.61
N GLN A 372 28.80 -15.06 6.60
CA GLN A 372 29.35 -16.42 6.77
C GLN A 372 30.89 -16.48 6.69
N GLY A 373 31.56 -15.37 6.35
CA GLY A 373 33.03 -15.33 6.24
C GLY A 373 33.59 -16.05 5.02
N VAL A 374 32.76 -16.32 4.01
CA VAL A 374 33.12 -16.99 2.75
C VAL A 374 33.04 -16.02 1.57
N THR A 375 33.58 -16.40 0.41
CA THR A 375 33.38 -15.61 -0.80
C THR A 375 31.98 -15.84 -1.38
N LYS A 376 31.54 -14.95 -2.29
CA LYS A 376 30.25 -15.08 -2.97
C LYS A 376 30.18 -16.36 -3.82
N ASP A 377 31.27 -16.69 -4.49
CA ASP A 377 31.33 -17.86 -5.36
C ASP A 377 31.29 -19.14 -4.50
N ASP A 378 32.03 -19.19 -3.39
CA ASP A 378 31.97 -20.30 -2.43
C ASP A 378 30.54 -20.48 -1.85
N LEU A 379 29.84 -19.38 -1.58
CA LEU A 379 28.46 -19.41 -1.09
C LEU A 379 27.48 -19.97 -2.13
N GLU A 380 27.70 -19.65 -3.40
CA GLU A 380 26.90 -20.14 -4.52
C GLU A 380 27.14 -21.65 -4.75
N ASP A 381 28.35 -22.14 -4.53
CA ASP A 381 28.66 -23.58 -4.58
C ASP A 381 27.96 -24.37 -3.46
N LEU A 382 27.85 -23.79 -2.26
CA LEU A 382 27.08 -24.37 -1.15
C LEU A 382 25.56 -24.40 -1.40
N SER A 383 25.09 -23.64 -2.39
CA SER A 383 23.68 -23.46 -2.72
C SER A 383 23.16 -24.47 -3.76
N VAL A 384 24.03 -25.31 -4.30
CA VAL A 384 23.68 -26.34 -5.28
C VAL A 384 22.80 -27.39 -4.59
N PRO A 385 21.59 -27.69 -5.13
CA PRO A 385 20.77 -28.77 -4.60
C PRO A 385 21.59 -30.06 -4.60
N THR A 386 21.63 -30.77 -3.47
CA THR A 386 22.43 -32.00 -3.37
C THR A 386 21.91 -33.12 -4.28
N TYR A 387 20.72 -33.00 -4.87
CA TYR A 387 20.07 -34.02 -5.72
C TYR A 387 20.10 -35.44 -5.10
N GLY A 388 20.11 -35.52 -3.77
CA GLY A 388 20.18 -36.79 -3.03
C GLY A 388 21.60 -37.37 -2.86
N LEU A 389 22.65 -36.62 -3.21
CA LEU A 389 24.05 -36.92 -2.93
C LEU A 389 24.39 -36.51 -1.49
N ASP A 390 25.07 -37.37 -0.74
CA ASP A 390 25.58 -37.06 0.58
C ASP A 390 26.92 -36.29 0.53
N SER A 391 27.52 -36.03 1.70
CA SER A 391 28.81 -35.31 1.82
C SER A 391 29.98 -36.00 1.12
N ASP A 392 29.84 -37.28 0.78
CA ASP A 392 30.85 -38.06 0.06
C ASP A 392 30.54 -38.13 -1.45
N GLY A 393 29.50 -37.42 -1.92
CA GLY A 393 29.04 -37.46 -3.30
C GLY A 393 28.28 -38.74 -3.66
N VAL A 394 27.74 -39.46 -2.67
CA VAL A 394 27.05 -40.74 -2.90
C VAL A 394 25.53 -40.56 -2.85
N GLY A 395 24.86 -40.95 -3.93
CA GLY A 395 23.39 -41.01 -3.99
C GLY A 395 22.86 -42.32 -3.42
N ARG A 396 22.18 -42.28 -2.27
CA ARG A 396 21.52 -43.48 -1.70
C ARG A 396 20.01 -43.42 -1.94
N LYS A 397 19.52 -44.20 -2.91
CA LYS A 397 18.09 -44.44 -3.13
C LYS A 397 17.72 -45.83 -2.61
N LEU A 398 16.76 -45.90 -1.68
CA LEU A 398 16.12 -47.15 -1.30
C LEU A 398 15.20 -47.58 -2.44
N PHE A 399 15.54 -48.70 -3.09
CA PHE A 399 14.61 -49.38 -4.00
C PHE A 399 13.78 -50.38 -3.18
N ALA A 400 12.45 -50.28 -3.28
CA ALA A 400 11.57 -51.27 -2.67
C ALA A 400 11.75 -52.61 -3.38
N THR A 401 11.95 -53.68 -2.61
CA THR A 401 12.08 -55.05 -3.10
C THR A 401 10.73 -55.50 -3.67
N VAL A 402 10.68 -55.79 -4.98
CA VAL A 402 9.52 -56.42 -5.59
C VAL A 402 9.62 -57.93 -5.30
N ASN A 403 8.72 -58.45 -4.47
CA ASN A 403 8.59 -59.89 -4.28
C ASN A 403 7.91 -60.48 -5.52
N TYR A 404 8.64 -61.31 -6.27
CA TYR A 404 8.07 -62.15 -7.32
C TYR A 404 7.54 -63.43 -6.67
N GLU A 405 6.22 -63.57 -6.56
CA GLU A 405 5.61 -64.87 -6.31
C GLU A 405 5.60 -65.67 -7.62
N LYS A 406 6.36 -66.76 -7.65
CA LYS A 406 6.36 -67.72 -8.75
C LYS A 406 5.19 -68.66 -8.52
N GLY A 407 4.09 -68.47 -9.25
CA GLY A 407 2.99 -69.42 -9.31
C GLY A 407 3.51 -70.74 -9.88
N THR A 408 3.53 -71.78 -9.05
CA THR A 408 3.65 -73.16 -9.51
C THR A 408 2.24 -73.64 -9.84
N ASP A 409 1.92 -73.70 -11.12
CA ASP A 409 0.77 -74.49 -11.59
C ASP A 409 1.08 -75.97 -11.30
N GLY A 410 0.24 -76.57 -10.45
CA GLY A 410 0.21 -78.01 -10.20
C GLY A 410 -0.80 -78.69 -11.12
N ASP A 411 -0.35 -79.82 -11.66
CA ASP A 411 -1.03 -80.96 -12.33
C ASP A 411 -2.50 -80.87 -12.76
#